data_AF-K6U506-F1
#
_entry.id   AF-K6U506-F1
#
_cell.length_a   1.000
_cell.length_b   1.000
_cell.length_c   1.000
_cell.angle_alpha   90.00
_cell.angle_beta   90.00
_cell.angle_gamma   90.00
#
_symmetry.space_group_name_H-M   'P 1'
#
loop_
_entity.id
_entity.type
_entity.pdbx_description
1 polymer ?
#
loop_
_entity_poly.entity_id
_entity_poly.type
_entity_poly.pdbx_seq_one_letter_code
_entity_poly.pdbx_strand_id
1 'polypeptide(L)'
;MKKKLIIKRIIIAGFIIFFTFSYIRQSITMNRIQKEIDNKQSQLNEIKQKNERLQDEVDKINSDSSDYLEKLARERLGMIKPGEKVVNSEVTGHGSN
;
A
#
# COMPACT_ATOMS: atom_id res chain seq x y z
N MET A 1 46.34 -33.68 -32.11
CA MET A 1 44.97 -33.22 -32.46
C MET A 1 43.98 -33.34 -31.30
N LYS A 2 43.93 -34.47 -30.56
CA LYS A 2 42.98 -34.72 -29.46
C LYS A 2 43.02 -33.70 -28.29
N LYS A 3 44.21 -33.21 -27.91
CA LYS A 3 44.37 -32.19 -26.84
C LYS A 3 43.67 -30.86 -27.17
N LYS A 4 43.69 -30.42 -28.44
CA LYS A 4 42.98 -29.20 -28.88
C LYS A 4 41.47 -29.34 -28.76
N LEU A 5 40.92 -30.55 -28.97
CA LEU A 5 39.48 -30.83 -28.83
C LEU A 5 39.03 -30.81 -27.36
N ILE A 6 39.87 -31.32 -26.46
CA ILE A 6 39.61 -31.31 -25.01
C ILE A 6 39.59 -29.87 -24.48
N ILE A 7 40.56 -29.05 -24.88
CA ILE A 7 40.61 -27.62 -24.53
C ILE A 7 39.36 -26.88 -25.06
N LYS A 8 38.95 -27.15 -26.29
CA LYS A 8 37.75 -26.52 -26.88
C LYS A 8 36.47 -26.88 -26.11
N ARG A 9 36.35 -28.13 -25.65
CA ARG A 9 35.23 -28.58 -24.80
C ARG A 9 35.22 -27.91 -23.43
N ILE A 10 36.38 -27.72 -22.81
CA ILE A 10 36.48 -27.05 -21.51
C ILE A 10 36.06 -25.58 -21.61
N ILE A 11 36.46 -24.88 -22.68
CA ILE A 11 36.07 -23.48 -22.92
C ILE A 11 34.54 -23.37 -23.08
N ILE A 12 33.94 -24.28 -23.87
CA ILE A 12 32.48 -24.35 -24.06
C ILE A 12 31.76 -24.65 -22.75
N ALA A 13 32.27 -25.61 -21.95
CA ALA A 13 31.68 -25.94 -20.66
C ALA A 13 31.74 -24.75 -19.68
N GLY A 14 32.86 -24.03 -19.63
CA GLY A 14 33.00 -22.80 -18.83
C GLY A 14 32.00 -21.71 -19.24
N PHE A 15 31.81 -21.54 -20.55
CA PHE A 15 30.80 -20.60 -21.07
C PHE A 15 29.38 -20.99 -20.63
N ILE A 16 29.02 -22.28 -20.73
CA ILE A 16 27.70 -22.77 -20.31
C ILE A 16 27.50 -22.53 -18.81
N ILE A 17 28.50 -22.81 -17.97
CA ILE A 17 28.43 -22.59 -16.52
C ILE A 17 28.24 -21.10 -16.19
N PHE A 18 28.95 -20.21 -16.89
CA PHE A 18 28.78 -18.77 -16.68
C PHE A 18 27.36 -18.30 -17.03
N PHE A 19 26.83 -18.76 -18.17
CA PHE A 19 25.48 -18.41 -18.61
C PHE A 19 24.40 -18.95 -17.66
N THR A 20 24.51 -20.22 -17.22
CA THR A 20 23.54 -20.79 -16.29
C THR A 20 23.55 -20.07 -14.95
N PHE A 21 24.73 -19.72 -14.42
CA PHE A 21 24.83 -19.00 -13.16
C PHE A 21 24.22 -17.59 -13.25
N SER A 22 24.45 -16.89 -14.37
CA SER A 22 23.84 -15.58 -14.63
C SER A 22 22.32 -15.68 -14.76
N TYR A 23 21.83 -16.71 -15.47
CA TYR A 23 20.40 -16.95 -15.68
C TYR A 23 19.66 -17.25 -14.38
N ILE A 24 20.25 -18.05 -13.47
CA ILE A 24 19.65 -18.37 -12.17
C ILE A 24 19.48 -17.10 -11.32
N ARG A 25 20.49 -16.22 -11.29
CA ARG A 25 20.40 -14.94 -10.55
C ARG A 25 19.29 -14.06 -11.11
N GLN A 26 19.18 -13.97 -12.44
CA GLN A 26 18.17 -13.15 -13.09
C GLN A 26 16.73 -13.68 -12.84
N SER A 27 16.54 -15.00 -12.81
CA SER A 27 15.25 -15.62 -12.47
C SER A 27 14.78 -15.29 -11.04
N ILE A 28 15.68 -15.26 -10.06
CA ILE A 28 15.31 -14.92 -8.67
C ILE A 28 14.85 -13.47 -8.57
N THR A 29 15.55 -12.55 -9.24
CA THR A 29 15.18 -11.13 -9.28
C THR A 29 13.82 -10.92 -9.92
N MET A 30 13.53 -11.64 -11.01
CA MET A 30 12.25 -11.55 -11.71
C MET A 30 11.08 -11.98 -10.81
N ASN A 31 11.24 -13.08 -10.08
CA ASN A 31 10.21 -13.55 -9.14
C ASN A 31 9.97 -12.58 -7.98
N ARG A 32 11.02 -11.89 -7.50
CA ARG A 32 10.86 -10.86 -6.46
C ARG A 32 10.11 -9.63 -6.98
N ILE A 33 10.43 -9.18 -8.19
CA ILE A 33 9.76 -8.04 -8.83
C ILE A 33 8.28 -8.36 -9.04
N GLN A 34 7.95 -9.56 -9.52
CA GLN A 34 6.55 -9.96 -9.72
C GLN A 34 5.77 -9.95 -8.40
N LYS A 35 6.35 -10.48 -7.31
CA LYS A 35 5.70 -10.44 -5.98
C LYS A 35 5.50 -9.01 -5.47
N GLU A 36 6.45 -8.11 -5.72
CA GLU A 36 6.30 -6.70 -5.34
C GLU A 36 5.21 -6.01 -6.16
N ILE A 37 5.09 -6.32 -7.45
CA ILE A 37 4.00 -5.83 -8.30
C ILE A 37 2.65 -6.32 -7.79
N ASP A 38 2.52 -7.61 -7.51
CA ASP A 38 1.26 -8.21 -7.06
C ASP A 38 0.83 -7.62 -5.70
N ASN A 39 1.78 -7.44 -4.77
CA ASN A 39 1.50 -6.82 -3.47
C ASN A 39 1.08 -5.35 -3.61
N LYS A 40 1.78 -4.57 -4.44
CA LYS A 40 1.42 -3.17 -4.71
C LYS A 40 0.05 -3.06 -5.39
N GLN A 41 -0.27 -3.98 -6.30
CA GLN A 41 -1.58 -4.02 -6.95
C GLN A 41 -2.69 -4.36 -5.95
N SER A 42 -2.44 -5.29 -5.02
CA SER A 42 -3.38 -5.61 -3.94
C SER A 42 -3.63 -4.41 -3.05
N GLN A 43 -2.57 -3.70 -2.63
CA GLN A 43 -2.69 -2.48 -1.84
C GLN A 43 -3.44 -1.37 -2.58
N LEU A 44 -3.18 -1.19 -3.87
CA LEU A 44 -3.92 -0.25 -4.71
C LEU A 44 -5.41 -0.60 -4.76
N ASN A 45 -5.74 -1.87 -4.94
CA ASN A 45 -7.12 -2.33 -4.98
C ASN A 45 -7.82 -2.11 -3.62
N GLU A 46 -7.15 -2.39 -2.50
CA GLU A 46 -7.70 -2.13 -1.17
C GLU A 46 -7.93 -0.63 -0.93
N ILE A 47 -6.96 0.21 -1.28
CA ILE A 47 -7.07 1.67 -1.13
C ILE A 47 -8.19 2.19 -2.03
N LYS A 48 -8.30 1.70 -3.26
CA LYS A 48 -9.36 2.09 -4.20
C LYS A 48 -10.73 1.69 -3.68
N GLN A 49 -10.89 0.46 -3.18
CA GLN A 49 -12.16 0.02 -2.57
C GLN A 49 -12.51 0.83 -1.32
N LYS A 50 -11.52 1.17 -0.49
CA LYS A 50 -11.74 2.06 0.66
C LYS A 50 -12.18 3.45 0.20
N ASN A 51 -11.54 3.98 -0.83
CA ASN A 51 -11.89 5.28 -1.40
C ASN A 51 -13.32 5.28 -1.97
N GLU A 52 -13.68 4.27 -2.77
CA GLU A 52 -15.05 4.10 -3.30
C GLU A 52 -16.08 3.99 -2.18
N ARG A 53 -15.83 3.21 -1.12
CA ARG A 53 -16.75 3.10 0.03
C ARG A 53 -16.91 4.42 0.78
N LEU A 54 -15.80 5.13 1.01
CA LEU A 54 -15.82 6.43 1.66
C LEU A 54 -16.53 7.47 0.80
N GLN A 55 -16.36 7.42 -0.53
CA GLN A 55 -17.05 8.29 -1.46
C GLN A 55 -18.55 8.00 -1.46
N ASP A 56 -18.96 6.73 -1.48
CA ASP A 56 -20.37 6.32 -1.38
C ASP A 56 -20.99 6.77 -0.04
N GLU A 57 -20.23 6.73 1.05
CA GLU A 57 -20.67 7.20 2.37
C GLU A 57 -20.80 8.72 2.41
N VAL A 58 -19.82 9.44 1.86
CA VAL A 58 -19.87 10.89 1.68
C VAL A 58 -21.04 11.31 0.80
N ASP A 59 -21.27 10.62 -0.32
CA ASP A 59 -22.35 10.94 -1.25
C ASP A 59 -23.72 10.65 -0.63
N LYS A 60 -23.88 9.58 0.16
CA LYS A 60 -25.09 9.35 0.97
C LYS A 60 -25.32 10.44 2.01
N ILE A 61 -24.26 10.87 2.71
CA ILE A 61 -24.33 11.96 3.70
C ILE A 61 -24.69 13.29 3.03
N ASN A 62 -24.11 13.58 1.86
CA ASN A 62 -24.36 14.78 1.07
C ASN A 62 -25.76 14.83 0.47
N SER A 63 -26.31 13.68 0.10
CA SER A 63 -27.63 13.57 -0.51
C SER A 63 -28.76 13.93 0.46
N ASP A 64 -28.58 13.67 1.76
CA ASP A 64 -29.66 13.80 2.75
C ASP A 64 -29.54 15.01 3.68
N SER A 65 -28.42 15.76 3.75
CA SER A 65 -28.27 16.82 4.75
C SER A 65 -27.15 17.82 4.46
N SER A 66 -27.45 18.93 3.76
CA SER A 66 -26.53 20.08 3.64
C SER A 66 -26.04 20.60 5.00
N ASP A 67 -26.92 20.58 6.01
CA ASP A 67 -26.62 21.00 7.39
C ASP A 67 -25.64 20.04 8.11
N TYR A 68 -25.69 18.74 7.80
CA TYR A 68 -24.78 17.76 8.39
C TYR A 68 -23.38 17.89 7.79
N LEU A 69 -23.29 18.15 6.49
CA LEU A 69 -22.02 18.41 5.81
C LEU A 69 -21.34 19.69 6.35
N GLU A 70 -22.11 20.75 6.56
CA GLU A 70 -21.61 21.99 7.17
C GLU A 70 -21.08 21.74 8.60
N LYS A 71 -21.80 20.93 9.39
CA LYS A 71 -21.38 20.58 10.75
C LYS A 71 -20.11 19.73 10.76
N LEU A 72 -20.02 18.72 9.90
CA LEU A 72 -18.84 17.85 9.79
C LEU A 72 -17.61 18.63 9.27
N ALA A 73 -17.79 19.52 8.31
CA ALA A 73 -16.72 20.40 7.84
C ALA A 73 -16.22 21.32 8.96
N ARG A 74 -17.14 21.86 9.78
CA ARG A 74 -16.81 22.67 10.96
C ARG A 74 -16.03 21.90 12.00
N GLU A 75 -16.43 20.67 12.33
CA GLU A 75 -15.69 19.81 13.27
C GLU A 75 -14.28 19.47 12.74
N ARG A 76 -14.15 19.13 11.46
CA ARG A 76 -12.85 18.83 10.83
C ARG A 76 -11.94 20.06 10.71
N LEU A 77 -12.51 21.26 10.61
CA LEU A 77 -11.79 22.54 10.56
C LEU A 77 -11.62 23.20 11.94
N GLY A 78 -12.12 22.58 13.01
CA GLY A 78 -12.06 23.12 14.38
C GLY A 78 -12.86 24.40 14.60
N MET A 79 -13.88 24.66 13.78
CA MET A 79 -14.72 25.87 13.83
C MET A 79 -16.02 25.58 14.59
N ILE A 80 -16.35 26.40 15.60
CA ILE A 80 -17.59 26.28 16.40
C ILE A 80 -18.57 27.43 16.11
N LYS A 81 -19.87 27.13 16.00
CA LYS A 81 -20.90 28.14 15.76
C LYS A 81 -21.18 28.92 17.07
N PRO A 82 -21.40 30.26 17.03
CA PRO A 82 -21.70 31.02 18.25
C PRO A 82 -22.99 30.48 18.89
N GLY A 83 -22.85 29.80 20.03
CA GLY A 83 -23.95 29.15 20.77
C GLY A 83 -23.73 27.66 21.11
N GLU A 84 -22.77 26.97 20.48
CA GLU A 84 -22.44 25.57 20.83
C GLU A 84 -21.36 25.53 21.92
N LYS A 85 -21.64 24.87 23.06
CA LYS A 85 -20.66 24.64 24.13
C LYS A 85 -19.83 23.40 23.81
N VAL A 86 -18.53 23.59 23.65
CA VAL A 86 -17.57 22.49 23.56
C VAL A 86 -17.47 21.82 24.94
N VAL A 87 -18.05 20.63 25.09
CA VAL A 87 -17.78 19.78 26.25
C VAL A 87 -16.48 19.03 25.99
N ASN A 88 -15.36 19.68 26.27
CA ASN A 88 -14.09 18.98 26.38
C ASN A 88 -14.16 18.13 27.63
N SER A 89 -14.37 16.83 27.46
CA SER A 89 -14.21 15.84 28.53
C SER A 89 -12.72 15.66 28.81
N GLU A 90 -12.09 16.68 29.39
CA GLU A 90 -10.79 16.51 30.03
C GLU A 90 -10.86 17.01 31.47
N VAL A 91 -10.44 16.07 32.33
CA VAL A 91 -9.91 16.19 33.69
C VAL A 91 -10.87 16.05 34.89
N THR A 92 -10.44 15.17 35.80
CA THR A 92 -10.77 15.01 37.23
C THR A 92 -12.02 14.18 37.51
N GLY A 93 -12.04 13.11 38.31
CA GLY A 93 -11.22 12.72 39.45
C GLY A 93 -12.16 12.44 40.64
N HIS A 94 -11.90 11.35 41.37
CA HIS A 94 -12.41 11.03 42.72
C HIS A 94 -13.85 10.51 42.92
N GLY A 95 -13.92 9.34 43.57
CA GLY A 95 -14.65 9.22 44.83
C GLY A 95 -15.91 8.36 44.83
N SER A 96 -15.79 7.20 45.47
CA SER A 96 -16.78 6.51 46.33
C SER A 96 -18.26 6.49 45.93
N ASN A 97 -18.81 5.28 45.83
CA ASN A 97 -19.57 4.70 46.96
C ASN A 97 -19.58 3.17 46.87
#